data_AF-A0A1V4TSN2-F1
#
_entry.id   AF-A0A1V4TSN2-F1
#
_cell.length_a   1.000
_cell.length_b   1.000
_cell.length_c   1.000
_cell.angle_alpha   90.00
_cell.angle_beta   90.00
_cell.angle_gamma   90.00
#
_symmetry.space_group_name_H-M   'P 1'
#
loop_
_entity.id
_entity.type
_entity.pdbx_description
1 polymer ?
#
loop_
_entity_poly.entity_id
_entity_poly.type
_entity_poly.pdbx_seq_one_letter_code
_entity_poly.pdbx_strand_id
1 'polypeptide(L)'
;MEHEVGRTRIEKLVGEEDHGLIDDLYADDVPMLEDDVPAISEEERIIPMHMSLQDVVELSSKTVGGFSHRLELVPHYLFSYQVPLYVGEGRIGGREGTVAVNALTKDVQSWDQLPETVASLDQGHKRLEPILEEEEASALARSTVEREHTYERDMVRENGQVTMTERVTVHPRLDLGSVRSMGIYYVPIWCVEGTKGVMILNASTGKVLSEDYFRDIS
;
A
#
# COMPACT_ATOMS: atom_id res chain seq x y z
N MET A 1 66.34 40.42 -1.04
CA MET A 1 66.45 41.75 -0.42
C MET A 1 65.27 42.54 -0.95
N GLU A 2 64.15 42.48 -0.25
CA GLU A 2 63.80 43.25 0.96
C GLU A 2 63.06 44.54 0.60
N HIS A 3 62.09 44.81 1.46
CA HIS A 3 61.20 45.97 1.60
C HIS A 3 59.88 45.93 0.83
N GLU A 4 58.78 46.43 1.36
CA GLU A 4 58.30 46.65 2.74
C GLU A 4 56.83 47.07 2.61
N VAL A 5 56.05 46.64 3.59
CA VAL A 5 54.72 47.07 4.06
C VAL A 5 54.17 48.45 3.61
N GLY A 6 52.87 48.48 3.31
CA GLY A 6 51.98 49.65 3.50
C GLY A 6 50.52 49.26 3.23
N ARG A 7 49.67 49.00 4.25
CA ARG A 7 48.65 49.92 4.84
C ARG A 7 47.74 50.54 3.74
N THR A 8 46.41 50.51 3.76
CA THR A 8 45.47 50.79 4.87
C THR A 8 44.01 50.59 4.40
N ARG A 9 43.13 50.33 5.38
CA ARG A 9 41.77 50.85 5.62
C ARG A 9 40.58 50.49 4.72
N ILE A 10 39.59 49.93 5.41
CA ILE A 10 38.17 49.76 5.11
C ILE A 10 37.45 51.12 5.14
N GLU A 11 36.53 51.35 4.20
CA GLU A 11 35.34 52.18 4.42
C GLU A 11 34.09 51.47 3.88
N LYS A 12 33.06 51.44 4.73
CA LYS A 12 31.67 51.05 4.41
C LYS A 12 31.00 52.19 3.67
N LEU A 13 30.11 51.90 2.73
CA LEU A 13 28.91 52.70 2.50
C LEU A 13 27.78 51.87 1.89
N VAL A 14 26.60 52.13 2.43
CA VAL A 14 25.27 51.58 2.17
C VAL A 14 24.56 52.50 1.16
N GLY A 15 23.65 51.96 0.37
CA GLY A 15 22.70 52.70 -0.49
C GLY A 15 22.64 52.06 -1.88
N GLU A 16 21.65 51.19 -2.12
CA GLU A 16 20.38 51.54 -2.77
C GLU A 16 20.53 51.77 -4.28
N GLU A 17 20.07 50.74 -5.01
CA GLU A 17 19.41 50.71 -6.32
C GLU A 17 19.41 52.00 -7.15
N ASP A 18 20.04 51.98 -8.33
CA ASP A 18 19.24 51.98 -9.58
C ASP A 18 20.05 51.72 -10.86
N HIS A 19 19.52 50.75 -11.62
CA HIS A 19 19.54 50.48 -13.07
C HIS A 19 20.69 50.96 -13.98
N GLY A 20 21.41 49.97 -14.55
CA GLY A 20 22.19 50.10 -15.79
C GLY A 20 21.91 48.92 -16.73
N LEU A 21 21.21 49.20 -17.82
CA LEU A 21 20.81 48.31 -18.91
C LEU A 21 22.00 47.56 -19.53
N ILE A 22 21.96 46.22 -19.54
CA ILE A 22 22.60 45.40 -20.57
C ILE A 22 21.68 44.21 -20.84
N ASP A 23 20.96 44.33 -21.95
CA ASP A 23 20.30 43.25 -22.67
C ASP A 23 21.38 42.59 -23.53
N ASP A 24 21.70 41.32 -23.25
CA ASP A 24 22.45 40.44 -24.14
C ASP A 24 22.15 38.97 -23.76
N LEU A 25 21.02 38.50 -24.27
CA LEU A 25 20.84 37.22 -24.96
C LEU A 25 21.83 36.09 -24.62
N TYR A 26 21.38 35.12 -23.81
CA TYR A 26 21.49 33.70 -24.18
C TYR A 26 20.20 32.98 -23.78
N ALA A 27 19.40 32.67 -24.80
CA ALA A 27 18.40 31.63 -24.75
C ALA A 27 19.13 30.30 -24.61
N ASP A 28 19.26 29.81 -23.38
CA ASP A 28 19.37 28.39 -23.13
C ASP A 28 17.98 27.91 -22.73
N ASP A 29 17.19 27.59 -23.75
CA ASP A 29 16.06 26.66 -23.66
C ASP A 29 16.62 25.31 -23.19
N VAL A 30 16.89 25.19 -21.89
CA VAL A 30 16.95 23.89 -21.24
C VAL A 30 15.50 23.57 -20.89
N PRO A 31 14.84 22.63 -21.58
CA PRO A 31 13.56 22.17 -21.09
C PRO A 31 13.84 21.62 -19.69
N MET A 32 13.30 22.30 -18.68
CA MET A 32 13.04 21.64 -17.42
C MET A 32 12.13 20.49 -17.81
N LEU A 33 12.70 19.27 -17.84
CA LEU A 33 11.91 18.07 -17.73
C LEU A 33 11.18 18.25 -16.40
N GLU A 34 9.94 18.73 -16.48
CA GLU A 34 8.94 18.40 -15.49
C GLU A 34 9.13 16.91 -15.29
N ASP A 35 9.60 16.50 -14.11
CA ASP A 35 9.46 15.12 -13.72
C ASP A 35 7.98 14.83 -13.93
N ASP A 36 7.68 14.10 -15.00
CA ASP A 36 6.46 13.33 -15.17
C ASP A 36 6.45 12.36 -13.98
N VAL A 37 6.13 12.88 -12.79
CA VAL A 37 5.39 12.12 -11.81
C VAL A 37 4.11 11.88 -12.57
N PRO A 38 3.85 10.67 -13.10
CA PRO A 38 2.58 10.44 -13.76
C PRO A 38 1.53 10.88 -12.77
N ALA A 39 0.75 11.90 -13.14
CA ALA A 39 -0.47 12.23 -12.43
C ALA A 39 -1.13 10.88 -12.22
N ILE A 40 -1.29 10.46 -10.96
CA ILE A 40 -1.88 9.16 -10.63
C ILE A 40 -3.19 9.19 -11.37
N SER A 41 -3.27 8.47 -12.49
CA SER A 41 -4.48 8.46 -13.28
C SER A 41 -5.52 7.93 -12.30
N GLU A 42 -6.60 8.67 -12.11
CA GLU A 42 -7.80 8.22 -11.41
C GLU A 42 -8.49 7.10 -12.20
N GLU A 43 -7.72 6.29 -12.94
CA GLU A 43 -8.22 5.06 -13.52
C GLU A 43 -8.57 4.14 -12.35
N GLU A 44 -9.85 3.79 -12.28
CA GLU A 44 -10.36 2.89 -11.27
C GLU A 44 -9.59 1.56 -11.37
N ARG A 45 -8.86 1.21 -10.31
CA ARG A 45 -8.11 -0.04 -10.25
C ARG A 45 -9.03 -1.14 -9.75
N ILE A 46 -9.89 -1.65 -10.63
CA ILE A 46 -10.85 -2.71 -10.28
C ILE A 46 -10.23 -4.07 -10.55
N ILE A 47 -10.23 -4.97 -9.58
CA ILE A 47 -9.78 -6.35 -9.81
C ILE A 47 -10.81 -7.06 -10.70
N PRO A 48 -10.39 -7.75 -11.79
CA PRO A 48 -11.30 -8.47 -12.66
C PRO A 48 -12.20 -9.46 -11.91
N MET A 49 -13.43 -9.61 -12.40
CA MET A 49 -14.32 -10.67 -11.93
C MET A 49 -14.05 -11.96 -12.68
N HIS A 50 -14.10 -13.08 -11.94
CA HIS A 50 -14.07 -14.43 -12.51
C HIS A 50 -15.37 -15.21 -12.26
N MET A 51 -16.33 -14.61 -11.55
CA MET A 51 -17.68 -15.14 -11.38
C MET A 51 -18.72 -14.31 -12.13
N SER A 52 -19.53 -14.98 -12.94
CA SER A 52 -20.71 -14.37 -13.56
C SER A 52 -21.88 -14.30 -12.57
N LEU A 53 -22.88 -13.46 -12.88
CA LEU A 53 -24.14 -13.44 -12.12
C LEU A 53 -24.83 -14.82 -12.12
N GLN A 54 -24.72 -15.57 -13.22
CA GLN A 54 -25.33 -16.91 -13.32
C GLN A 54 -24.72 -17.88 -12.30
N ASP A 55 -23.39 -17.87 -12.16
CA ASP A 55 -22.69 -18.72 -11.19
C ASP A 55 -23.12 -18.39 -9.75
N VAL A 56 -23.25 -17.09 -9.46
CA VAL A 56 -23.69 -16.58 -8.15
C VAL A 56 -25.14 -16.97 -7.86
N VAL A 57 -26.04 -16.88 -8.85
CA VAL A 57 -27.44 -17.32 -8.72
C VAL A 57 -27.49 -18.81 -8.41
N GLU A 58 -26.74 -19.64 -9.13
CA GLU A 58 -26.71 -21.08 -8.89
C GLU A 58 -26.22 -21.41 -7.48
N LEU A 59 -25.08 -20.84 -7.08
CA LEU A 59 -24.48 -21.07 -5.76
C LEU A 59 -25.42 -20.61 -4.64
N SER A 60 -25.89 -19.36 -4.71
CA SER A 60 -26.71 -18.75 -3.67
C SER A 60 -28.09 -19.38 -3.50
N SER A 61 -28.68 -19.93 -4.58
CA SER A 61 -29.97 -20.62 -4.52
C SER A 61 -29.92 -21.85 -3.60
N LYS A 62 -28.78 -22.57 -3.58
CA LYS A 62 -28.56 -23.76 -2.77
C LYS A 62 -28.25 -23.41 -1.31
N THR A 63 -27.46 -22.36 -1.11
CA THR A 63 -26.96 -21.96 0.21
C THR A 63 -28.00 -21.15 1.00
N VAL A 64 -28.36 -19.96 0.52
CA VAL A 64 -29.23 -19.00 1.25
C VAL A 64 -30.63 -18.86 0.64
N GLY A 65 -30.92 -19.57 -0.45
CA GLY A 65 -32.15 -19.33 -1.22
C GLY A 65 -32.15 -17.92 -1.82
N GLY A 66 -31.01 -17.53 -2.40
CA GLY A 66 -30.74 -16.19 -2.91
C GLY A 66 -31.75 -15.71 -3.96
N PHE A 67 -32.26 -14.49 -3.78
CA PHE A 67 -33.22 -13.86 -4.71
C PHE A 67 -32.82 -12.44 -5.14
N SER A 68 -31.90 -11.78 -4.41
CA SER A 68 -31.41 -10.44 -4.73
C SER A 68 -29.88 -10.48 -4.78
N HIS A 69 -29.30 -9.97 -5.86
CA HIS A 69 -27.87 -10.05 -6.15
C HIS A 69 -27.37 -8.65 -6.52
N ARG A 70 -26.48 -8.10 -5.70
CA ARG A 70 -25.91 -6.76 -5.91
C ARG A 70 -24.40 -6.86 -5.98
N LEU A 71 -23.83 -6.28 -7.04
CA LEU A 71 -22.39 -6.15 -7.19
C LEU A 71 -21.92 -4.86 -6.54
N GLU A 72 -20.97 -4.96 -5.63
CA GLU A 72 -20.37 -3.82 -4.94
C GLU A 72 -18.85 -3.83 -5.11
N LEU A 73 -18.26 -2.65 -5.26
CA LEU A 73 -16.81 -2.47 -5.32
C LEU A 73 -16.30 -2.01 -3.96
N VAL A 74 -15.53 -2.87 -3.28
CA VAL A 74 -15.00 -2.60 -1.94
C VAL A 74 -13.60 -1.98 -2.03
N PRO A 75 -13.40 -0.75 -1.51
CA PRO A 75 -12.10 -0.10 -1.53
C PRO A 75 -11.10 -0.76 -0.59
N HIS A 76 -9.88 -0.97 -1.11
CA HIS A 76 -8.72 -1.42 -0.35
C HIS A 76 -7.54 -0.49 -0.64
N TYR A 77 -6.87 0.01 0.40
CA TYR A 77 -5.58 0.67 0.23
C TYR A 77 -4.50 -0.38 0.09
N LEU A 78 -3.71 -0.30 -0.97
CA LEU A 78 -2.66 -1.26 -1.26
C LEU A 78 -1.28 -0.67 -0.96
N PHE A 79 -0.45 -1.43 -0.26
CA PHE A 79 0.90 -1.02 0.09
C PHE A 79 1.91 -2.09 -0.30
N SER A 80 2.98 -1.69 -0.97
CA SER A 80 4.17 -2.53 -1.13
C SER A 80 5.12 -2.29 0.02
N TYR A 81 5.79 -3.34 0.50
CA TYR A 81 6.82 -3.21 1.52
C TYR A 81 8.10 -3.93 1.13
N GLN A 82 9.22 -3.38 1.59
CA GLN A 82 10.53 -4.01 1.56
C GLN A 82 11.26 -3.63 2.83
N VAL A 83 11.49 -4.59 3.72
CA VAL A 83 12.02 -4.37 5.07
C VAL A 83 13.21 -5.28 5.35
N PRO A 84 14.35 -4.75 5.85
CA PRO A 84 15.45 -5.58 6.31
C PRO A 84 15.10 -6.23 7.66
N LEU A 85 15.55 -7.47 7.84
CA LEU A 85 15.38 -8.24 9.09
C LEU A 85 16.67 -8.20 9.92
N TYR A 86 16.51 -8.05 11.23
CA TYR A 86 17.61 -7.91 12.18
C TYR A 86 17.48 -8.86 13.37
N VAL A 87 18.63 -9.23 13.93
CA VAL A 87 18.80 -9.79 15.27
C VAL A 87 19.77 -8.87 16.02
N GLY A 88 19.28 -8.15 17.03
CA GLY A 88 20.03 -7.06 17.65
C GLY A 88 20.41 -6.00 16.59
N GLU A 89 21.71 -5.77 16.41
CA GLU A 89 22.25 -4.85 15.39
C GLU A 89 22.66 -5.56 14.08
N GLY A 90 22.66 -6.89 14.04
CA GLY A 90 23.05 -7.67 12.87
C GLY A 90 21.90 -7.84 11.88
N ARG A 91 22.09 -7.41 10.63
CA ARG A 91 21.15 -7.71 9.53
C ARG A 91 21.26 -9.18 9.14
N ILE A 92 20.14 -9.89 9.12
CA ILE A 92 20.08 -11.32 8.80
C ILE A 92 19.33 -11.63 7.50
N GLY A 93 18.73 -10.62 6.86
CA GLY A 93 18.02 -10.78 5.59
C GLY A 93 17.08 -9.62 5.28
N GLY A 94 16.03 -9.93 4.53
CA GLY A 94 14.93 -9.02 4.22
C GLY A 94 13.63 -9.75 3.92
N ARG A 95 12.55 -8.98 3.90
CA ARG A 95 11.20 -9.40 3.47
C ARG A 95 10.64 -8.33 2.57
N GLU A 96 9.89 -8.76 1.58
CA GLU A 96 9.13 -7.89 0.71
C GLU A 96 7.80 -8.54 0.38
N GLY A 97 6.83 -7.72 -0.01
CA GLY A 97 5.51 -8.19 -0.37
C GLY A 97 4.52 -7.04 -0.50
N THR A 98 3.25 -7.40 -0.60
CA THR A 98 2.14 -6.46 -0.71
C THR A 98 1.13 -6.75 0.39
N VAL A 99 0.59 -5.69 1.00
CA VAL A 99 -0.52 -5.77 1.96
C VAL A 99 -1.67 -4.89 1.49
N ALA A 100 -2.88 -5.41 1.60
CA ALA A 100 -4.12 -4.71 1.33
C ALA A 100 -4.84 -4.44 2.65
N VAL A 101 -5.30 -3.20 2.84
CA VAL A 101 -6.12 -2.80 3.98
C VAL A 101 -7.52 -2.51 3.48
N ASN A 102 -8.50 -3.28 3.93
CA ASN A 102 -9.91 -3.04 3.61
C ASN A 102 -10.34 -1.70 4.23
N ALA A 103 -10.71 -0.73 3.40
CA ALA A 103 -11.02 0.62 3.84
C ALA A 103 -12.41 0.75 4.50
N LEU A 104 -13.17 -0.36 4.60
CA LEU A 104 -14.45 -0.46 5.28
C LEU A 104 -14.34 -1.20 6.62
N THR A 105 -13.57 -2.29 6.68
CA THR A 105 -13.49 -3.17 7.86
C THR A 105 -12.20 -3.01 8.66
N LYS A 106 -11.18 -2.33 8.11
CA LYS A 106 -9.81 -2.24 8.65
C LYS A 106 -9.04 -3.56 8.67
N ASP A 107 -9.58 -4.61 8.07
CA ASP A 107 -8.89 -5.89 7.94
C ASP A 107 -7.67 -5.74 7.03
N VAL A 108 -6.54 -6.29 7.47
CA VAL A 108 -5.29 -6.29 6.71
C VAL A 108 -5.02 -7.70 6.20
N GLN A 109 -4.70 -7.82 4.91
CA GLN A 109 -4.40 -9.10 4.27
C GLN A 109 -3.15 -8.97 3.40
N SER A 110 -2.25 -9.94 3.49
CA SER A 110 -1.11 -10.06 2.58
C SER A 110 -1.59 -10.58 1.22
N TRP A 111 -1.12 -9.95 0.14
CA TRP A 111 -1.38 -10.39 -1.23
C TRP A 111 -0.07 -10.92 -1.84
N ASP A 112 -0.10 -12.18 -2.26
CA ASP A 112 1.08 -12.88 -2.79
C ASP A 112 1.61 -12.23 -4.08
N GLN A 113 0.72 -11.64 -4.87
CA GLN A 113 1.02 -10.98 -6.14
C GLN A 113 0.21 -9.69 -6.27
N LEU A 114 0.75 -8.74 -7.02
CA LEU A 114 0.01 -7.54 -7.42
C LEU A 114 -1.09 -7.97 -8.42
N PRO A 115 -2.38 -7.72 -8.13
CA PRO A 115 -3.44 -8.13 -9.05
C PRO A 115 -3.44 -7.27 -10.30
N GLU A 116 -3.83 -7.89 -11.41
CA GLU A 116 -4.24 -7.16 -12.60
C GLU A 116 -5.49 -6.32 -12.31
N THR A 117 -5.66 -5.23 -13.05
CA THR A 117 -6.77 -4.30 -12.89
C THR A 117 -7.40 -3.92 -14.21
N VAL A 118 -8.71 -3.69 -14.19
CA VAL A 118 -9.48 -3.12 -15.30
C VAL A 118 -10.10 -1.80 -14.86
N ALA A 119 -10.30 -0.88 -15.82
CA ALA A 119 -10.87 0.44 -15.56
C ALA A 119 -12.39 0.44 -15.33
N SER A 120 -13.08 -0.62 -15.73
CA SER A 120 -14.55 -0.72 -15.60
C SER A 120 -15.03 -2.17 -15.68
N LEU A 121 -16.22 -2.43 -15.14
CA LEU A 121 -16.94 -3.69 -15.32
C LEU A 121 -18.20 -3.48 -16.17
N ASP A 122 -18.56 -4.47 -17.00
CA ASP A 122 -19.76 -4.43 -17.84
C ASP A 122 -21.06 -4.52 -17.00
N GLN A 123 -20.98 -5.18 -15.84
CA GLN A 123 -22.09 -5.39 -14.94
C GLN A 123 -22.34 -4.12 -14.11
N GLY A 124 -23.62 -3.76 -13.95
CA GLY A 124 -24.03 -2.67 -13.06
C GLY A 124 -23.56 -2.93 -11.63
N HIS A 125 -22.82 -1.98 -11.07
CA HIS A 125 -22.22 -2.10 -9.76
C HIS A 125 -22.34 -0.80 -8.97
N LYS A 126 -22.25 -0.92 -7.65
CA LYS A 126 -22.15 0.22 -6.75
C LYS A 126 -20.73 0.32 -6.22
N ARG A 127 -20.10 1.49 -6.40
CA ARG A 127 -18.85 1.80 -5.73
C ARG A 127 -19.11 2.18 -4.27
N LEU A 128 -18.39 1.55 -3.35
CA LEU A 128 -18.43 1.92 -1.95
C LEU A 128 -17.32 2.94 -1.68
N GLU A 129 -17.64 3.93 -0.84
CA GLU A 129 -16.69 4.98 -0.47
C GLU A 129 -15.89 4.53 0.76
N PRO A 130 -14.56 4.75 0.77
CA PRO A 130 -13.72 4.40 1.91
C PRO A 130 -14.16 5.19 3.15
N ILE A 131 -14.18 4.55 4.31
CA ILE A 131 -14.41 5.22 5.60
C ILE A 131 -13.09 5.45 6.37
N LEU A 132 -12.00 4.92 5.82
CA LEU A 132 -10.65 4.98 6.36
C LEU A 132 -9.82 5.94 5.49
N GLU A 133 -9.03 6.79 6.13
CA GLU A 133 -8.05 7.62 5.42
C GLU A 133 -6.77 6.81 5.12
N GLU A 134 -6.04 7.20 4.07
CA GLU A 134 -4.83 6.50 3.64
C GLU A 134 -3.75 6.45 4.74
N GLU A 135 -3.61 7.52 5.54
CA GLU A 135 -2.66 7.57 6.66
C GLU A 135 -2.97 6.52 7.72
N GLU A 136 -4.25 6.35 8.08
CA GLU A 136 -4.68 5.33 9.03
C GLU A 136 -4.46 3.91 8.45
N ALA A 137 -4.74 3.72 7.17
CA ALA A 137 -4.46 2.46 6.47
C ALA A 137 -2.95 2.14 6.46
N SER A 138 -2.10 3.14 6.23
CA SER A 138 -0.65 3.02 6.27
C SER A 138 -0.16 2.58 7.66
N ALA A 139 -0.72 3.15 8.74
CA ALA A 139 -0.40 2.75 10.10
C ALA A 139 -0.75 1.27 10.36
N LEU A 140 -1.92 0.81 9.91
CA LEU A 140 -2.36 -0.59 10.02
C LEU A 140 -1.45 -1.54 9.22
N ALA A 141 -1.09 -1.14 7.99
CA ALA A 141 -0.17 -1.88 7.13
C ALA A 141 1.20 -2.04 7.80
N ARG A 142 1.80 -0.94 8.29
CA ARG A 142 3.10 -0.96 8.98
C ARG A 142 3.07 -1.85 10.23
N SER A 143 2.05 -1.69 11.07
CA SER A 143 1.89 -2.51 12.29
C SER A 143 1.75 -4.00 11.96
N THR A 144 1.03 -4.34 10.89
CA THR A 144 0.86 -5.73 10.45
C THR A 144 2.16 -6.31 9.90
N VAL A 145 2.88 -5.57 9.05
CA VAL A 145 4.20 -5.99 8.53
C VAL A 145 5.19 -6.21 9.68
N GLU A 146 5.20 -5.33 10.69
CA GLU A 146 6.06 -5.49 11.86
C GLU A 146 5.76 -6.79 12.62
N ARG A 147 4.47 -7.03 12.88
CA ARG A 147 3.99 -8.19 13.63
C ARG A 147 4.23 -9.49 12.87
N GLU A 148 3.88 -9.57 11.59
CA GLU A 148 3.99 -10.80 10.78
C GLU A 148 5.44 -11.24 10.58
N HIS A 149 6.37 -10.30 10.50
CA HIS A 149 7.79 -10.59 10.28
C HIS A 149 8.63 -10.55 11.56
N THR A 150 7.99 -10.43 12.73
CA THR A 150 8.62 -10.62 14.04
C THR A 150 8.44 -12.06 14.50
N TYR A 151 9.54 -12.79 14.71
CA TYR A 151 9.49 -14.20 15.12
C TYR A 151 10.74 -14.65 15.88
N GLU A 152 10.61 -15.70 16.68
CA GLU A 152 11.75 -16.34 17.34
C GLU A 152 12.44 -17.33 16.40
N ARG A 153 13.77 -17.36 16.43
CA ARG A 153 14.59 -18.30 15.67
C ARG A 153 15.75 -18.80 16.53
N ASP A 154 16.00 -20.10 16.47
CA ASP A 154 17.22 -20.65 17.06
C ASP A 154 18.41 -20.38 16.12
N MET A 155 19.43 -19.71 16.64
CA MET A 155 20.70 -19.45 15.98
C MET A 155 21.80 -20.34 16.57
N VAL A 156 22.49 -21.08 15.71
CA VAL A 156 23.65 -21.87 16.09
C VAL A 156 24.90 -21.03 15.90
N ARG A 157 25.70 -20.88 16.96
CA ARG A 157 27.02 -20.27 16.93
C ARG A 157 28.07 -21.32 17.28
N GLU A 158 29.09 -21.42 16.44
CA GLU A 158 30.25 -22.28 16.69
C GLU A 158 31.41 -21.44 17.20
N ASN A 159 31.86 -21.71 18.43
CA ASN A 159 33.02 -21.08 19.04
C ASN A 159 34.08 -22.15 19.32
N GLY A 160 34.90 -22.46 18.31
CA GLY A 160 35.98 -23.43 18.42
C GLY A 160 35.47 -24.87 18.59
N GLN A 161 35.57 -25.42 19.80
CA GLN A 161 35.11 -26.79 20.14
C GLN A 161 33.69 -26.85 20.73
N VAL A 162 33.00 -25.70 20.86
CA VAL A 162 31.66 -25.62 21.46
C VAL A 162 30.65 -25.10 20.45
N THR A 163 29.56 -25.84 20.28
CA THR A 163 28.37 -25.41 19.53
C THR A 163 27.33 -24.91 20.54
N MET A 164 26.90 -23.66 20.40
CA MET A 164 25.86 -23.04 21.23
C MET A 164 24.64 -22.72 20.37
N THR A 165 23.47 -23.15 20.82
CA THR A 165 22.18 -22.76 20.21
C THR A 165 21.51 -21.72 21.09
N GLU A 166 21.32 -20.52 20.56
CA GLU A 166 20.68 -19.41 21.24
C GLU A 166 19.36 -19.07 20.55
N ARG A 167 18.28 -18.90 21.32
CA ARG A 167 17.01 -18.42 20.79
C ARG A 167 17.04 -16.90 20.72
N VAL A 168 16.88 -16.37 19.50
CA VAL A 168 16.92 -14.94 19.24
C VAL A 168 15.61 -14.48 18.60
N THR A 169 15.23 -13.23 18.86
CA THR A 169 14.08 -12.61 18.18
C THR A 169 14.54 -11.87 16.94
N VAL A 170 13.91 -12.18 15.82
CA VAL A 170 14.04 -11.49 14.55
C VAL A 170 13.01 -10.38 14.50
N HIS A 171 13.43 -9.17 14.14
CA HIS A 171 12.54 -8.04 13.93
C HIS A 171 12.77 -7.38 12.56
N PRO A 172 11.70 -6.96 11.86
CA PRO A 172 11.82 -6.08 10.71
C PRO A 172 12.12 -4.64 11.18
N ARG A 173 13.01 -3.95 10.50
CA ARG A 173 13.28 -2.51 10.74
C ARG A 173 12.59 -1.66 9.68
N LEU A 174 11.39 -1.18 10.01
CA LEU A 174 10.54 -0.38 9.11
C LEU A 174 11.10 1.02 8.84
N ASP A 175 11.96 1.54 9.71
CA ASP A 175 12.69 2.80 9.58
C ASP A 175 13.84 2.69 8.56
N LEU A 176 14.41 1.50 8.41
CA LEU A 176 15.46 1.20 7.42
C LEU A 176 14.91 0.53 6.14
N GLY A 177 13.60 0.32 6.08
CA GLY A 177 12.89 -0.24 4.94
C GLY A 177 11.98 0.78 4.28
N SER A 178 11.02 0.30 3.49
CA SER A 178 9.96 1.12 2.94
C SER A 178 8.62 0.39 3.00
N VAL A 179 7.55 1.16 3.25
CA VAL A 179 6.16 0.77 3.04
C VAL A 179 5.57 1.89 2.20
N ARG A 180 5.28 1.61 0.92
CA ARG A 180 4.88 2.61 -0.08
C ARG A 180 3.44 2.38 -0.48
N SER A 181 2.68 3.47 -0.52
CA SER A 181 1.33 3.43 -1.08
C SER A 181 1.35 3.11 -2.56
N MET A 182 0.41 2.28 -2.97
CA MET A 182 0.12 1.95 -4.38
C MET A 182 -1.26 2.47 -4.79
N GLY A 183 -1.93 3.24 -3.91
CA GLY A 183 -3.27 3.76 -4.13
C GLY A 183 -4.39 2.80 -3.76
N ILE A 184 -5.61 3.17 -4.16
CA ILE A 184 -6.83 2.42 -3.88
C ILE A 184 -7.10 1.39 -4.98
N TYR A 185 -7.47 0.18 -4.57
CA TYR A 185 -7.90 -0.92 -5.41
C TYR A 185 -9.32 -1.33 -5.01
N TYR A 186 -10.14 -1.66 -6.00
CA TYR A 186 -11.52 -2.05 -5.79
C TYR A 186 -11.68 -3.55 -5.99
N VAL A 187 -12.07 -4.23 -4.92
CA VAL A 187 -12.37 -5.67 -4.94
C VAL A 187 -13.87 -5.83 -5.20
N PRO A 188 -14.27 -6.45 -6.32
CA PRO A 188 -15.69 -6.70 -6.58
C PRO A 188 -16.21 -7.82 -5.67
N ILE A 189 -17.34 -7.56 -5.03
CA ILE A 189 -18.05 -8.55 -4.20
C ILE A 189 -19.51 -8.67 -4.64
N TRP A 190 -20.05 -9.88 -4.56
CA TRP A 190 -21.48 -10.11 -4.67
C TRP A 190 -22.10 -10.14 -3.29
N CYS A 191 -23.00 -9.20 -3.03
CA CYS A 191 -23.88 -9.18 -1.88
C CYS A 191 -25.20 -9.85 -2.26
N VAL A 192 -25.49 -11.00 -1.65
CA VAL A 192 -26.67 -11.80 -1.95
C VAL A 192 -27.59 -11.84 -0.76
N GLU A 193 -28.86 -11.48 -0.96
CA GLU A 193 -29.92 -11.65 0.00
C GLU A 193 -30.80 -12.83 -0.42
N GLY A 194 -31.10 -13.71 0.54
CA GLY A 194 -31.87 -14.93 0.34
C GLY A 194 -32.92 -15.14 1.42
N THR A 195 -33.76 -16.15 1.22
CA THR A 195 -34.82 -16.49 2.18
C THR A 195 -34.30 -17.03 3.51
N LYS A 196 -33.08 -17.58 3.52
CA LYS A 196 -32.44 -18.18 4.71
C LYS A 196 -31.38 -17.29 5.33
N GLY A 197 -31.00 -16.18 4.71
CA GLY A 197 -29.90 -15.35 5.18
C GLY A 197 -29.28 -14.48 4.09
N VAL A 198 -28.09 -13.96 4.38
CA VAL A 198 -27.26 -13.20 3.45
C VAL A 198 -25.92 -13.90 3.21
N MET A 199 -25.35 -13.69 2.03
CA MET A 199 -24.07 -14.25 1.64
C MET A 199 -23.26 -13.19 0.90
N ILE A 200 -21.98 -13.06 1.24
CA ILE A 200 -21.04 -12.18 0.56
C ILE A 200 -19.98 -13.03 -0.12
N LEU A 201 -19.78 -12.83 -1.42
CA LEU A 201 -18.78 -13.56 -2.22
C LEU A 201 -17.76 -12.59 -2.80
N ASN A 202 -16.49 -12.99 -2.84
CA ASN A 202 -15.48 -12.29 -3.62
C ASN A 202 -15.65 -12.67 -5.10
N ALA A 203 -15.98 -11.72 -5.96
CA ALA A 203 -16.28 -12.00 -7.37
C ALA A 203 -15.03 -12.34 -8.21
N SER A 204 -13.84 -11.99 -7.73
CA SER A 204 -12.55 -12.28 -8.39
C SER A 204 -12.02 -13.67 -8.07
N THR A 205 -12.34 -14.21 -6.90
CA THR A 205 -11.81 -15.52 -6.44
C THR A 205 -12.88 -16.60 -6.27
N GLY A 206 -14.15 -16.19 -6.21
CA GLY A 206 -15.29 -17.04 -5.89
C GLY A 206 -15.34 -17.56 -4.45
N LYS A 207 -14.47 -17.05 -3.58
CA LYS A 207 -14.47 -17.38 -2.16
C LYS A 207 -15.67 -16.74 -1.45
N VAL A 208 -16.36 -17.52 -0.63
CA VAL A 208 -17.35 -17.01 0.33
C VAL A 208 -16.63 -16.21 1.41
N LEU A 209 -16.97 -14.94 1.55
CA LEU A 209 -16.43 -14.03 2.56
C LEU A 209 -17.26 -14.04 3.85
N SER A 210 -18.59 -14.10 3.73
CA SER A 210 -19.51 -14.21 4.87
C SER A 210 -20.78 -14.96 4.48
N GLU A 211 -21.36 -15.67 5.45
CA GLU A 211 -22.70 -16.26 5.40
C GLU A 211 -23.38 -16.04 6.76
N ASP A 212 -24.47 -15.27 6.76
CA ASP A 212 -25.25 -14.99 7.96
C ASP A 212 -26.68 -15.52 7.77
N TYR A 213 -27.00 -16.62 8.45
CA TYR A 213 -28.31 -17.25 8.39
C TYR A 213 -29.29 -16.59 9.36
N PHE A 214 -30.51 -16.37 8.90
CA PHE A 214 -31.60 -15.95 9.78
C PHE A 214 -31.87 -17.07 10.77
N ARG A 215 -31.97 -16.73 12.06
CA ARG A 215 -32.36 -17.70 13.08
C ARG A 215 -33.79 -18.14 12.80
N ASP A 216 -34.01 -19.44 12.75
CA ASP A 216 -35.36 -19.99 12.72
C ASP A 216 -36.12 -19.46 13.95
N ILE A 217 -37.16 -18.67 13.70
CA ILE A 217 -38.11 -18.29 14.72
C ILE A 217 -39.01 -19.52 14.91
N SER A 218 -38.54 -20.48 15.70
CA SER A 218 -39.33 -21.64 16.14
C SER A 218 -40.20 -21.29 17.34
#